data_AF-A0A8S3HG59-F1
#
_entry.id   AF-A0A8S3HG59-F1
#
_cell.length_a   1.000
_cell.length_b   1.000
_cell.length_c   1.000
_cell.angle_alpha   90.00
_cell.angle_beta   90.00
_cell.angle_gamma   90.00
#
_symmetry.space_group_name_H-M   'P 1'
#
loop_
_entity.id
_entity.type
_entity.pdbx_description
1 polymer ?
#
loop_
_entity_poly.entity_id
_entity_poly.type
_entity_poly.pdbx_seq_one_letter_code
_entity_poly.pdbx_strand_id
1 'polypeptide(L)'
;RSKITIIPQDAIIFAGTIRFNIDPFSNYSDAEVWNVLELVHLKERIYMMENGLSYLLEEGGQNMSAGEKQLLCLARALLRKSKIFIFDEATAAIDMETDRLIQQTIRSRFHDATVLTIAHRLHTILDSTKILVLSNVSLQEYDEPKRLAADPNSAFAKFLSDANIHLSNIMSINLS
;
A
#
# COMPACT_ATOMS: atom_id res chain seq x y z
N ARG A 1 3.22 -16.06 13.65
CA ARG A 1 2.81 -15.18 12.52
C ARG A 1 3.24 -13.71 12.74
N SER A 2 4.34 -13.41 13.43
CA SER A 2 4.73 -12.04 13.82
C SER A 2 5.72 -11.34 12.90
N LYS A 3 6.21 -12.01 11.83
CA LYS A 3 7.27 -11.49 10.96
C LYS A 3 6.80 -11.02 9.59
N ILE A 4 5.58 -11.41 9.20
CA ILE A 4 4.97 -11.09 7.90
C ILE A 4 3.67 -10.35 8.19
N THR A 5 3.49 -9.20 7.55
CA THR A 5 2.23 -8.45 7.55
C THR A 5 1.64 -8.46 6.15
N ILE A 6 0.34 -8.75 6.06
CA ILE A 6 -0.40 -8.75 4.79
C ILE A 6 -1.36 -7.58 4.83
N ILE A 7 -1.41 -6.81 3.75
CA ILE A 7 -2.35 -5.72 3.52
C ILE A 7 -3.23 -6.16 2.36
N PRO A 8 -4.49 -6.57 2.64
CA PRO A 8 -5.38 -7.06 1.60
C PRO A 8 -5.90 -5.93 0.72
N GLN A 9 -6.43 -6.31 -0.44
CA GLN A 9 -7.16 -5.43 -1.35
C GLN A 9 -8.32 -4.72 -0.63
N ASP A 10 -9.17 -5.48 0.06
CA ASP A 10 -10.29 -4.95 0.82
C ASP A 10 -9.90 -4.70 2.27
N ALA A 11 -9.86 -3.43 2.67
CA ALA A 11 -9.55 -3.03 4.03
C ALA A 11 -10.67 -3.44 5.00
N ILE A 12 -10.36 -4.40 5.87
CA ILE A 12 -11.30 -4.91 6.87
C ILE A 12 -11.27 -3.99 8.11
N ILE A 13 -12.40 -3.35 8.40
CA ILE A 13 -12.59 -2.52 9.59
C ILE A 13 -13.61 -3.20 10.51
N PHE A 14 -13.30 -3.27 11.79
CA PHE A 14 -14.17 -3.84 12.81
C PHE A 14 -14.95 -2.73 13.51
N ALA A 15 -16.17 -3.04 13.94
CA ALA A 15 -16.91 -2.14 14.83
C ALA A 15 -16.12 -1.92 16.13
N GLY A 16 -16.00 -0.67 16.57
CA GLY A 16 -15.21 -0.29 17.75
C GLY A 16 -14.40 0.99 17.52
N THR A 17 -13.49 1.33 18.43
CA THR A 17 -12.74 2.59 18.31
C THR A 17 -11.68 2.54 17.21
N ILE A 18 -11.27 3.71 16.73
CA ILE A 18 -10.06 3.84 15.88
C ILE A 18 -8.86 3.21 16.60
N ARG A 19 -8.70 3.48 17.90
CA ARG A 19 -7.62 2.92 18.74
C ARG A 19 -7.59 1.39 18.72
N PHE A 20 -8.76 0.76 18.87
CA PHE A 20 -8.91 -0.69 18.81
C PHE A 20 -8.57 -1.24 17.42
N ASN A 21 -9.05 -0.55 16.37
CA ASN A 21 -8.79 -0.95 15.01
C ASN A 21 -7.29 -0.88 14.67
N ILE A 22 -6.54 0.08 15.20
CA ILE A 22 -5.09 0.20 14.93
C ILE A 22 -4.28 -0.81 15.75
N ASP A 23 -4.56 -0.93 17.03
CA ASP A 23 -3.84 -1.80 17.96
C ASP A 23 -4.83 -2.50 18.91
N PRO A 24 -5.41 -3.63 18.47
CA PRO A 24 -6.48 -4.33 19.20
C PRO A 24 -6.00 -4.99 20.49
N PHE A 25 -4.69 -5.14 20.68
CA PHE A 25 -4.09 -5.75 21.86
C PHE A 25 -3.50 -4.73 22.83
N SER A 26 -3.65 -3.42 22.54
CA SER A 26 -3.14 -2.33 23.38
C SER A 26 -1.64 -2.47 23.69
N ASN A 27 -0.85 -2.95 22.73
CA ASN A 27 0.59 -3.16 22.88
C ASN A 27 1.42 -1.87 22.73
N TYR A 28 0.84 -0.82 22.15
CA TYR A 28 1.55 0.42 21.82
C TYR A 28 0.96 1.62 22.56
N SER A 29 1.77 2.63 22.80
CA SER A 29 1.31 3.89 23.39
C SER A 29 0.46 4.71 22.42
N ASP A 30 -0.39 5.61 22.93
CA ASP A 30 -1.15 6.53 22.07
C ASP A 30 -0.23 7.45 21.27
N ALA A 31 0.94 7.79 21.79
CA ALA A 31 1.96 8.55 21.06
C ALA A 31 2.45 7.78 19.82
N GLU A 32 2.67 6.47 19.93
CA GLU A 32 3.04 5.64 18.78
C GLU A 32 1.89 5.50 17.78
N VAL A 33 0.66 5.38 18.26
CA VAL A 33 -0.55 5.35 17.40
C VAL A 33 -0.71 6.66 16.63
N TRP A 34 -0.60 7.80 17.30
CA TRP A 34 -0.65 9.11 16.65
C TRP A 34 0.49 9.32 15.66
N ASN A 35 1.68 8.83 15.98
CA ASN A 35 2.81 8.87 15.06
C ASN A 35 2.49 8.09 13.78
N VAL A 36 2.01 6.83 13.85
CA VAL A 36 1.68 6.09 12.61
C VAL A 36 0.52 6.71 11.83
N LEU A 37 -0.45 7.33 12.51
CA LEU A 37 -1.53 8.08 11.87
C LEU A 37 -1.03 9.32 11.12
N GLU A 38 0.03 9.96 11.62
CA GLU A 38 0.71 11.06 10.94
C GLU A 38 1.45 10.57 9.70
N LEU A 39 2.15 9.42 9.81
CA LEU A 39 2.89 8.83 8.69
C LEU A 39 1.97 8.43 7.52
N VAL A 40 0.70 8.10 7.79
CA VAL A 40 -0.31 7.79 6.77
C VAL A 40 -1.27 8.96 6.51
N HIS A 41 -0.97 10.16 6.99
CA HIS A 41 -1.75 11.38 6.74
C HIS A 41 -3.22 11.34 7.22
N LEU A 42 -3.54 10.49 8.21
CA LEU A 42 -4.86 10.44 8.84
C LEU A 42 -4.94 11.25 10.15
N LYS A 43 -3.82 11.73 10.69
CA LYS A 43 -3.77 12.41 11.99
C LYS A 43 -4.73 13.60 12.07
N GLU A 44 -4.67 14.53 11.11
CA GLU A 44 -5.54 15.72 11.12
C GLU A 44 -7.02 15.35 11.01
N ARG A 45 -7.33 14.43 10.08
CA ARG A 45 -8.68 13.92 9.87
C ARG A 45 -9.26 13.33 11.16
N ILE A 46 -8.49 12.50 11.87
CA ILE A 46 -8.92 11.87 13.12
C ILE A 46 -8.97 12.89 14.26
N TYR A 47 -8.07 13.87 14.28
CA TYR A 47 -8.09 14.94 15.29
C TYR A 47 -9.35 15.81 15.19
N MET A 48 -9.90 15.99 13.98
CA MET A 48 -11.17 16.69 13.75
C MET A 48 -12.41 15.85 14.07
N MET A 49 -12.28 14.52 14.24
CA MET A 49 -13.40 13.67 14.64
C MET A 49 -13.70 13.86 16.13
N GLU A 50 -14.98 13.85 16.48
CA GLU A 50 -15.39 13.84 17.87
C GLU A 50 -14.80 12.59 18.56
N ASN A 51 -14.11 12.80 19.69
CA ASN A 51 -13.42 11.76 20.46
C ASN A 51 -12.13 11.19 19.85
N GLY A 52 -11.62 11.68 18.72
CA GLY A 52 -10.29 11.33 18.20
C GLY A 52 -10.05 9.82 18.08
N LEU A 53 -9.04 9.28 18.77
CA LEU A 53 -8.76 7.83 18.78
C LEU A 53 -9.91 6.97 19.34
N SER A 54 -10.80 7.57 20.14
CA SER A 54 -11.98 6.93 20.70
C SER A 54 -13.21 7.05 19.80
N TYR A 55 -13.10 7.69 18.62
CA TYR A 55 -14.17 7.71 17.63
C TYR A 55 -14.60 6.28 17.25
N LEU A 56 -15.91 6.05 17.23
CA LEU A 56 -16.50 4.74 16.96
C LEU A 56 -16.65 4.51 15.45
N LEU A 57 -15.97 3.48 14.97
CA LEU A 57 -16.14 2.96 13.62
C LEU A 57 -17.32 1.99 13.60
N GLU A 58 -18.14 2.12 12.57
CA GLU A 58 -19.23 1.19 12.29
C GLU A 58 -18.69 -0.11 11.70
N GLU A 59 -19.50 -1.16 11.70
CA GLU A 59 -19.14 -2.43 11.08
C GLU A 59 -18.81 -2.22 9.59
N GLY A 60 -17.65 -2.75 9.15
CA GLY A 60 -17.13 -2.54 7.80
C GLY A 60 -16.60 -1.13 7.53
N GLY A 61 -16.55 -0.26 8.54
CA GLY A 61 -16.10 1.13 8.41
C GLY A 61 -16.98 1.93 7.46
N GLN A 62 -18.31 1.79 7.57
CA GLN A 62 -19.28 2.49 6.72
C GLN A 62 -19.19 4.01 6.84
N ASN A 63 -18.72 4.51 7.99
CA ASN A 63 -18.45 5.91 8.25
C ASN A 63 -17.03 6.37 7.83
N MET A 64 -16.31 5.59 7.01
CA MET A 64 -15.02 5.95 6.42
C MET A 64 -15.01 5.72 4.91
N SER A 65 -14.30 6.59 4.18
CA SER A 65 -14.07 6.39 2.75
C SER A 65 -13.21 5.16 2.48
N ALA A 66 -13.26 4.61 1.27
CA ALA A 66 -12.41 3.48 0.89
C ALA A 66 -10.91 3.78 1.07
N GLY A 67 -10.49 4.99 0.72
CA GLY A 67 -9.12 5.47 0.90
C GLY A 67 -8.72 5.58 2.37
N GLU A 68 -9.58 6.16 3.22
CA GLU A 68 -9.33 6.25 4.66
C GLU A 68 -9.19 4.86 5.31
N LYS A 69 -10.01 3.89 4.89
CA LYS A 69 -9.90 2.51 5.35
C LYS A 69 -8.57 1.86 4.97
N GLN A 70 -8.09 2.10 3.75
CA GLN A 70 -6.77 1.63 3.32
C GLN A 70 -5.63 2.28 4.12
N LEU A 71 -5.68 3.61 4.32
CA LEU A 71 -4.69 4.32 5.15
C LEU A 71 -4.69 3.80 6.60
N LEU A 72 -5.86 3.46 7.15
CA LEU A 72 -5.95 2.85 8.48
C LEU A 72 -5.32 1.46 8.53
N CYS A 73 -5.51 0.64 7.48
CA CYS A 73 -4.79 -0.63 7.32
C CYS A 73 -3.27 -0.44 7.22
N LEU A 74 -2.83 0.60 6.50
CA LEU A 74 -1.41 0.94 6.38
C LEU A 74 -0.81 1.37 7.73
N ALA A 75 -1.54 2.15 8.53
CA ALA A 75 -1.13 2.53 9.88
C ALA A 75 -0.93 1.29 10.78
N ARG A 76 -1.84 0.31 10.72
CA ARG A 76 -1.70 -0.98 11.42
C ARG A 76 -0.41 -1.70 11.01
N ALA A 77 -0.11 -1.69 9.71
CA ALA A 77 1.08 -2.36 9.18
C ALA A 77 2.38 -1.70 9.64
N LEU A 78 2.42 -0.35 9.61
CA LEU A 78 3.56 0.43 10.11
C LEU A 78 3.79 0.20 11.60
N LEU A 79 2.72 0.17 12.40
CA LEU A 79 2.82 -0.02 13.84
C LEU A 79 3.43 -1.39 14.20
N ARG A 80 3.15 -2.42 13.41
CA ARG A 80 3.67 -3.79 13.61
C ARG A 80 5.15 -3.97 13.33
N LYS A 81 5.83 -3.01 12.66
CA LYS A 81 7.28 -3.04 12.37
C LYS A 81 7.77 -4.39 11.82
N SER A 82 6.97 -5.04 10.96
CA SER A 82 7.34 -6.32 10.34
C SER A 82 8.53 -6.17 9.38
N LYS A 83 9.20 -7.28 9.06
CA LYS A 83 10.32 -7.29 8.11
C LYS A 83 9.88 -7.62 6.68
N ILE A 84 8.70 -8.20 6.53
CA ILE A 84 8.14 -8.59 5.24
C ILE A 84 6.70 -8.09 5.17
N PHE A 85 6.37 -7.39 4.09
CA PHE A 85 5.04 -6.91 3.78
C PHE A 85 4.57 -7.48 2.45
N ILE A 86 3.31 -7.92 2.43
CA ILE A 86 2.63 -8.38 1.21
C ILE A 86 1.45 -7.45 0.98
N PHE A 87 1.46 -6.75 -0.13
CA PHE A 87 0.38 -5.87 -0.57
C PHE A 87 -0.39 -6.57 -1.68
N ASP A 88 -1.70 -6.70 -1.51
CA ASP A 88 -2.61 -7.18 -2.53
C ASP A 88 -3.39 -5.99 -3.08
N GLU A 89 -3.10 -5.56 -4.31
CA GLU A 89 -3.62 -4.33 -4.88
C GLU A 89 -4.91 -4.57 -5.69
N ALA A 90 -6.02 -3.99 -5.25
CA ALA A 90 -6.99 -3.42 -6.20
C ALA A 90 -7.72 -2.21 -5.59
N THR A 91 -7.45 -1.04 -6.17
CA THR A 91 -7.78 0.28 -5.62
C THR A 91 -8.93 0.98 -6.35
N ALA A 92 -9.84 0.23 -6.98
CA ALA A 92 -10.84 0.79 -7.89
C ALA A 92 -11.78 1.84 -7.25
N ALA A 93 -11.91 1.83 -5.93
CA ALA A 93 -12.77 2.74 -5.17
C ALA A 93 -12.03 3.91 -4.50
N ILE A 94 -10.71 4.04 -4.71
CA ILE A 94 -9.87 5.08 -4.07
C ILE A 94 -9.62 6.19 -5.08
N ASP A 95 -9.75 7.45 -4.64
CA ASP A 95 -9.43 8.60 -5.47
C ASP A 95 -7.91 8.71 -5.73
N MET A 96 -7.55 9.40 -6.80
CA MET A 96 -6.17 9.47 -7.28
C MET A 96 -5.20 10.14 -6.29
N GLU A 97 -5.68 11.08 -5.49
CA GLU A 97 -4.85 11.80 -4.52
C GLU A 97 -4.51 10.88 -3.34
N THR A 98 -5.52 10.24 -2.75
CA THR A 98 -5.33 9.28 -1.66
C THR A 98 -4.48 8.09 -2.09
N ASP A 99 -4.68 7.61 -3.31
CA ASP A 99 -3.87 6.53 -3.87
C ASP A 99 -2.38 6.91 -3.98
N ARG A 100 -2.07 8.11 -4.51
CA ARG A 100 -0.71 8.62 -4.56
C ARG A 100 -0.08 8.68 -3.16
N LEU A 101 -0.86 9.08 -2.17
CA LEU A 101 -0.43 9.17 -0.78
C LEU A 101 -0.07 7.80 -0.19
N ILE A 102 -0.91 6.80 -0.45
CA ILE A 102 -0.66 5.40 -0.07
C ILE A 102 0.67 4.93 -0.68
N GLN A 103 0.86 5.12 -1.99
CA GLN A 103 2.08 4.69 -2.67
C GLN A 103 3.34 5.40 -2.15
N GLN A 104 3.27 6.71 -1.93
CA GLN A 104 4.37 7.48 -1.33
C GLN A 104 4.71 7.00 0.08
N THR A 105 3.69 6.67 0.87
CA THR A 105 3.88 6.13 2.22
C THR A 105 4.53 4.76 2.17
N ILE A 106 4.09 3.87 1.27
CA ILE A 106 4.70 2.54 1.07
C ILE A 106 6.18 2.69 0.70
N ARG A 107 6.50 3.56 -0.26
CA ARG A 107 7.88 3.78 -0.71
C ARG A 107 8.79 4.33 0.38
N SER A 108 8.33 5.35 1.10
CA SER A 108 9.16 6.05 2.09
C SER A 108 9.33 5.28 3.39
N ARG A 109 8.31 4.55 3.84
CA ARG A 109 8.27 3.97 5.18
C ARG A 109 8.70 2.51 5.25
N PHE A 110 8.74 1.81 4.13
CA PHE A 110 9.06 0.38 4.08
C PHE A 110 10.41 0.09 3.42
N HIS A 111 11.30 1.09 3.28
CA HIS A 111 12.60 0.93 2.63
C HIS A 111 13.53 -0.11 3.31
N ASP A 112 13.41 -0.28 4.63
CA ASP A 112 14.17 -1.26 5.42
C ASP A 112 13.51 -2.66 5.49
N ALA A 113 12.40 -2.86 4.77
CA ALA A 113 11.63 -4.10 4.77
C ALA A 113 11.55 -4.69 3.36
N THR A 114 11.32 -6.01 3.28
CA THR A 114 10.98 -6.65 2.01
C THR A 114 9.51 -6.40 1.71
N VAL A 115 9.23 -5.79 0.57
CA VAL A 115 7.86 -5.52 0.11
C VAL A 115 7.59 -6.37 -1.13
N LEU A 116 6.54 -7.19 -1.06
CA LEU A 116 5.99 -7.91 -2.20
C LEU A 116 4.62 -7.30 -2.53
N THR A 117 4.48 -6.73 -3.71
CA THR A 117 3.21 -6.16 -4.17
C THR A 117 2.66 -6.99 -5.32
N ILE A 118 1.45 -7.51 -5.14
CA ILE A 118 0.64 -8.06 -6.23
C ILE A 118 -0.12 -6.88 -6.80
N ALA A 119 0.22 -6.48 -8.03
CA ALA A 119 -0.24 -5.23 -8.59
C ALA A 119 -1.05 -5.43 -9.86
N HIS A 120 -2.13 -4.67 -9.98
CA HIS A 120 -2.93 -4.53 -11.19
C HIS A 120 -2.67 -3.18 -11.87
N ARG A 121 -2.01 -2.25 -11.18
CA ARG A 121 -1.74 -0.91 -11.69
C ARG A 121 -0.26 -0.72 -11.95
N LEU A 122 0.03 -0.20 -13.13
CA LEU A 122 1.39 -0.02 -13.61
C LEU A 122 2.21 0.97 -12.78
N HIS A 123 1.60 2.08 -12.35
CA HIS A 123 2.30 3.10 -11.57
C HIS A 123 2.91 2.54 -10.27
N THR A 124 2.31 1.50 -9.69
CA THR A 124 2.74 0.83 -8.47
C THR A 124 3.99 -0.04 -8.69
N ILE A 125 4.15 -0.63 -9.88
CA ILE A 125 5.25 -1.58 -10.16
C ILE A 125 6.48 -0.96 -10.80
N LEU A 126 6.37 0.23 -11.39
CA LEU A 126 7.51 0.90 -12.03
C LEU A 126 8.65 1.22 -11.06
N ASP A 127 8.33 1.44 -9.78
CA ASP A 127 9.29 1.73 -8.72
C ASP A 127 9.88 0.47 -8.06
N SER A 128 9.50 -0.73 -8.52
CA SER A 128 9.98 -1.99 -7.93
C SER A 128 11.42 -2.27 -8.31
N THR A 129 12.19 -2.84 -7.37
CA THR A 129 13.58 -3.27 -7.63
C THR A 129 13.64 -4.47 -8.59
N LYS A 130 12.63 -5.34 -8.54
CA LYS A 130 12.46 -6.50 -9.41
C LYS A 130 10.98 -6.71 -9.71
N ILE A 131 10.66 -7.22 -10.90
CA ILE A 131 9.31 -7.59 -11.33
C ILE A 131 9.29 -9.08 -11.61
N LEU A 132 8.22 -9.73 -11.16
CA LEU A 132 7.93 -11.14 -11.40
C LEU A 132 6.67 -11.23 -12.26
N VAL A 133 6.77 -11.75 -13.49
CA VAL A 133 5.61 -11.98 -14.36
C VAL A 133 5.21 -13.45 -14.27
N LEU A 134 3.99 -13.71 -13.82
CA LEU A 134 3.42 -15.05 -13.74
C LEU A 134 2.31 -15.21 -14.78
N SER A 135 2.30 -16.33 -15.50
CA SER A 135 1.22 -16.70 -16.43
C SER A 135 1.03 -18.20 -16.43
N ASN A 136 -0.23 -18.66 -16.49
CA ASN A 136 -0.58 -20.08 -16.46
C ASN A 136 0.09 -20.86 -15.32
N VAL A 137 0.15 -20.27 -14.12
CA VAL A 137 0.77 -20.86 -12.91
C VAL A 137 2.29 -21.10 -13.06
N SER A 138 2.93 -20.45 -14.04
CA SER A 138 4.36 -20.57 -14.31
C SER A 138 5.05 -19.21 -14.30
N LEU A 139 6.31 -19.20 -13.87
CA LEU A 139 7.17 -18.03 -13.99
C LEU A 139 7.52 -17.81 -15.45
N GLN A 140 7.13 -16.64 -15.98
CA GLN A 140 7.48 -16.22 -17.33
C GLN A 140 8.76 -15.37 -17.29
N GLU A 141 8.81 -14.37 -16.42
CA GLU A 141 9.90 -13.39 -16.40
C GLU A 141 10.23 -12.94 -14.99
N TYR A 142 11.52 -12.68 -14.74
CA TYR A 142 12.01 -12.13 -13.50
C TYR A 142 13.26 -11.29 -13.73
N ASP A 143 13.13 -9.96 -13.72
CA ASP A 143 14.28 -9.05 -13.72
C ASP A 143 13.90 -7.63 -13.26
N GLU A 144 14.84 -6.69 -13.35
CA GLU A 144 14.61 -5.26 -13.15
C GLU A 144 13.62 -4.71 -14.20
N PRO A 145 12.71 -3.78 -13.80
CA PRO A 145 11.74 -3.19 -14.72
C PRO A 145 12.38 -2.62 -15.99
N LYS A 146 13.54 -1.97 -15.88
CA LYS A 146 14.26 -1.38 -17.01
C LYS A 146 14.72 -2.41 -18.04
N ARG A 147 15.15 -3.60 -17.59
CA ARG A 147 15.61 -4.67 -18.48
C ARG A 147 14.45 -5.33 -19.18
N LEU A 148 13.39 -5.65 -18.43
CA LEU A 148 12.17 -6.21 -19.00
C LEU A 148 11.52 -5.24 -20.00
N ALA A 149 11.44 -3.95 -19.68
CA ALA A 149 10.86 -2.94 -20.57
C ALA A 149 11.68 -2.71 -21.86
N ALA A 150 12.99 -2.98 -21.83
CA ALA A 150 13.87 -2.82 -22.99
C ALA A 150 13.79 -3.99 -23.97
N ASP A 151 13.29 -5.16 -23.55
CA ASP A 151 13.10 -6.33 -24.42
C ASP A 151 11.72 -6.27 -25.10
N PRO A 152 11.63 -6.10 -26.43
CA PRO A 152 10.35 -6.06 -27.14
C PRO A 152 9.55 -7.37 -27.05
N ASN A 153 10.20 -8.49 -26.73
CA ASN A 153 9.53 -9.79 -26.58
C ASN A 153 8.95 -10.00 -25.18
N SER A 154 9.35 -9.18 -24.21
CA SER A 154 8.94 -9.31 -22.82
C SER A 154 7.42 -9.15 -22.67
N ALA A 155 6.82 -10.05 -21.90
CA ALA A 155 5.45 -9.96 -21.42
C ALA A 155 5.21 -8.67 -20.64
N PHE A 156 6.19 -8.22 -19.84
CA PHE A 156 6.12 -6.94 -19.16
C PHE A 156 6.15 -5.74 -20.14
N ALA A 157 7.00 -5.77 -21.17
CA ALA A 157 7.01 -4.72 -22.20
C ALA A 157 5.68 -4.63 -22.96
N LYS A 158 5.07 -5.78 -23.28
CA LYS A 158 3.73 -5.84 -23.89
C LYS A 158 2.67 -5.26 -22.96
N PHE A 159 2.70 -5.63 -21.68
CA PHE A 159 1.79 -5.08 -20.67
C PHE A 159 1.90 -3.54 -20.54
N LEU A 160 3.11 -2.99 -20.62
CA LEU A 160 3.32 -1.54 -20.65
C LEU A 160 2.71 -0.88 -21.90
N SER A 161 2.88 -1.52 -23.06
CA SER A 161 2.34 -1.03 -24.34
C SER A 161 0.82 -1.02 -24.34
N ASP A 162 0.17 -2.08 -23.83
CA ASP A 162 -1.29 -2.20 -23.78
C ASP A 162 -1.93 -1.12 -22.90
N ALA A 163 -1.20 -0.65 -21.89
CA ALA A 163 -1.63 0.43 -21.01
C ALA A 163 -1.15 1.84 -21.45
N ASN A 164 -0.58 1.95 -22.65
CA ASN A 164 -0.15 3.21 -23.26
C ASN A 164 0.92 3.97 -22.44
N ILE A 165 1.84 3.24 -21.78
CA ILE A 165 2.97 3.82 -21.04
C ILE A 165 4.24 3.71 -21.87
N HIS A 166 4.87 4.85 -22.16
CA HIS A 166 6.12 4.91 -22.91
C HIS A 166 7.35 4.74 -22.00
N LEU A 167 8.38 4.05 -22.52
CA LEU A 167 9.69 3.85 -21.90
C LEU A 167 10.34 5.14 -21.35
N SER A 168 10.08 6.29 -21.97
CA SER A 168 10.53 7.61 -21.53
C SER A 168 10.07 7.96 -20.10
N ASN A 169 8.89 7.49 -19.70
CA ASN A 169 8.35 7.71 -18.36
C ASN A 169 9.08 6.86 -17.32
N ILE A 170 9.56 5.67 -17.69
CA ILE A 170 10.26 4.74 -16.79
C ILE A 170 11.71 5.20 -16.55
N MET A 171 12.37 5.74 -17.58
CA MET A 171 13.74 6.24 -17.46
C MET A 171 13.83 7.52 -16.62
N SER A 172 12.78 8.33 -16.60
CA SER A 172 12.73 9.60 -15.85
C SER A 172 12.56 9.43 -14.33
N ILE A 173 12.01 8.29 -13.88
CA ILE A 173 11.65 8.05 -12.46
C ILE A 173 12.87 7.71 -11.57
N ASN A 174 14.04 7.42 -12.16
CA ASN A 174 15.26 7.06 -11.42
C ASN A 174 16.31 8.19 -11.31
N LEU A 175 15.95 9.45 -11.62
CA LEU A 175 16.86 10.60 -11.58
C LEU A 175 16.43 11.70 -10.58
N SER A 176 15.47 11.41 -9.70
CA SER A 176 15.00 12.30 -8.63
C SER A 176 14.94 11.59 -7.29
#